data_AF-H0HQ74-F1
#
_entry.id   AF-H0HQ74-F1
#
_cell.length_a   1.000
_cell.length_b   1.000
_cell.length_c   1.000
_cell.angle_alpha   90.00
_cell.angle_beta   90.00
_cell.angle_gamma   90.00
#
_symmetry.space_group_name_H-M   'P 1'
#
loop_
_entity.id
_entity.type
_entity.pdbx_description
1 polymer ?
#
loop_
_entity_poly.entity_id
_entity_poly.type
_entity_poly.pdbx_seq_one_letter_code
_entity_poly.pdbx_strand_id
1 'polypeptide(L)'
;LVVEGNASSRCGISMKGINIVVRGNVGHMSAFMAQSGNLVVLGDAGDALGDSIYEARLFVRGKVKSLGADCIEKEMRPEHIAVLQDLLDRAGIRDVRPDEFTRYGSARTLYNFNIDNADAY
;
A
#
# COMPACT_ATOMS: atom_id res chain seq x y z
N LEU A 1 8.96 -5.47 8.51
CA LEU A 1 8.10 -5.80 9.67
C LEU A 1 7.12 -6.88 9.23
N VAL A 2 6.95 -7.93 10.03
CA VAL A 2 5.94 -8.97 9.79
C VAL A 2 4.97 -8.98 10.96
N VAL A 3 3.67 -8.99 10.66
CA VAL A 3 2.58 -9.13 11.63
C VAL A 3 1.91 -10.47 11.37
N GLU A 4 2.02 -11.40 12.32
CA GLU A 4 1.53 -12.78 12.17
C GLU A 4 0.00 -12.89 12.18
N GLY A 5 -0.71 -11.88 12.71
CA GLY A 5 -2.16 -11.83 12.76
C GLY A 5 -2.74 -10.62 12.03
N ASN A 6 -3.79 -10.04 12.60
CA ASN A 6 -4.42 -8.84 12.07
C ASN A 6 -3.73 -7.57 12.60
N ALA A 7 -3.66 -6.54 11.78
CA ALA A 7 -3.40 -5.19 12.23
C ALA A 7 -4.73 -4.42 12.33
N SER A 8 -4.88 -3.62 13.39
CA SER A 8 -6.06 -2.78 13.55
C SER A 8 -6.02 -1.57 12.60
N SER A 9 -6.73 -0.52 12.97
CA SER A 9 -6.84 0.73 12.23
C SER A 9 -5.49 1.39 11.96
N ARG A 10 -5.37 2.09 10.83
CA ARG A 10 -4.21 2.94 10.48
C ARG A 10 -2.87 2.21 10.45
N CYS A 11 -2.86 0.92 10.11
CA CYS A 11 -1.63 0.17 9.87
C CYS A 11 -0.79 0.88 8.79
N GLY A 12 0.47 1.21 9.10
CA GLY A 12 1.36 1.88 8.14
C GLY A 12 1.03 3.35 7.86
N ILE A 13 0.32 4.04 8.76
CA ILE A 13 0.09 5.49 8.66
C ILE A 13 1.40 6.26 8.51
N SER A 14 1.45 7.19 7.55
CA SER A 14 2.61 8.06 7.29
C SER A 14 3.93 7.29 7.10
N MET A 15 3.85 6.08 6.53
CA MET A 15 5.05 5.29 6.29
C MET A 15 6.01 5.97 5.31
N LYS A 16 7.31 5.94 5.63
CA LYS A 16 8.39 6.60 4.88
C LYS A 16 9.47 5.60 4.45
N GLY A 17 9.04 4.53 3.78
CA GLY A 17 9.96 3.56 3.14
C GLY A 17 10.03 2.20 3.84
N ILE A 18 9.23 1.97 4.88
CA ILE A 18 9.16 0.65 5.54
C ILE A 18 8.38 -0.35 4.68
N ASN A 19 8.78 -1.62 4.77
CA ASN A 19 8.02 -2.76 4.25
C ASN A 19 7.30 -3.46 5.39
N ILE A 20 5.97 -3.54 5.29
CA ILE A 20 5.09 -4.18 6.26
C ILE A 20 4.37 -5.33 5.56
N VAL A 21 4.44 -6.53 6.14
CA VAL A 21 3.67 -7.70 5.70
C VAL A 21 2.73 -8.09 6.83
N VAL A 22 1.43 -8.12 6.55
CA VAL A 22 0.37 -8.53 7.48
C VAL A 22 -0.22 -9.83 6.98
N ARG A 23 -0.07 -10.91 7.77
CA ARG A 23 -0.58 -12.25 7.39
C ARG A 23 -2.11 -12.34 7.49
N GLY A 24 -2.74 -11.48 8.30
CA GLY A 24 -4.18 -11.35 8.41
C GLY A 24 -4.73 -10.10 7.69
N ASN A 25 -5.76 -9.53 8.31
CA ASN A 25 -6.49 -8.36 7.83
C ASN A 25 -5.88 -7.05 8.34
N VAL A 26 -6.22 -5.94 7.67
CA VAL A 26 -5.94 -4.57 8.16
C VAL A 26 -7.21 -3.77 8.37
N GLY A 27 -7.23 -2.94 9.41
CA GLY A 27 -8.37 -2.08 9.74
C GLY A 27 -8.51 -0.84 8.83
N HIS A 28 -9.49 0.00 9.16
CA HIS A 28 -9.79 1.23 8.43
C HIS A 28 -8.60 2.20 8.40
N MET A 29 -8.52 3.03 7.35
CA MET A 29 -7.49 4.05 7.14
C MET A 29 -6.05 3.52 7.15
N SER A 30 -5.86 2.22 6.88
CA SER A 30 -4.52 1.67 6.71
C SER A 30 -3.83 2.33 5.52
N ALA A 31 -2.53 2.60 5.67
CA ALA A 31 -1.72 3.39 4.76
C ALA A 31 -2.20 4.84 4.54
N PHE A 32 -2.92 5.44 5.50
CA PHE A 32 -3.22 6.87 5.46
C PHE A 32 -1.94 7.70 5.37
N MET A 33 -1.87 8.65 4.43
CA MET A 33 -0.70 9.51 4.19
C MET A 33 0.60 8.73 3.94
N ALA A 34 0.52 7.48 3.47
CA ALA A 34 1.69 6.67 3.21
C ALA A 34 2.56 7.28 2.09
N GLN A 35 3.80 7.64 2.43
CA GLN A 35 4.68 8.41 1.54
C GLN A 35 5.49 7.50 0.63
N SER A 36 6.07 6.44 1.18
CA SER A 36 6.86 5.47 0.45
C SER A 36 6.94 4.13 1.20
N GLY A 37 7.43 3.08 0.53
CA GLY A 37 7.51 1.73 1.07
C GLY A 37 6.38 0.83 0.57
N ASN A 38 6.21 -0.31 1.22
CA ASN A 38 5.25 -1.34 0.79
C ASN A 38 4.41 -1.84 1.97
N LEU A 39 3.09 -1.97 1.75
CA LEU A 39 2.19 -2.69 2.64
C LEU A 39 1.62 -3.90 1.91
N VAL A 40 1.90 -5.10 2.40
CA VAL A 40 1.37 -6.37 1.88
C VAL A 40 0.35 -6.91 2.88
N VAL A 41 -0.86 -7.22 2.43
CA VAL A 41 -1.96 -7.74 3.24
C VAL A 41 -2.45 -9.05 2.64
N LEU A 42 -2.30 -10.15 3.38
CA LEU A 42 -2.73 -11.49 2.94
C LEU A 42 -4.24 -11.71 3.10
N GLY A 43 -4.89 -10.92 3.96
CA GLY A 43 -6.34 -10.91 4.14
C GLY A 43 -7.03 -9.70 3.51
N ASP A 44 -8.08 -9.23 4.17
CA ASP A 44 -8.94 -8.12 3.74
C ASP A 44 -8.45 -6.77 4.30
N ALA A 45 -8.85 -5.69 3.62
CA ALA A 45 -8.65 -4.31 4.07
C ALA A 45 -9.98 -3.60 4.36
N GLY A 46 -10.04 -2.90 5.48
CA GLY A 46 -11.18 -2.09 5.91
C GLY A 46 -11.40 -0.83 5.07
N ASP A 47 -12.21 0.09 5.62
CA ASP A 47 -12.59 1.32 4.93
C ASP A 47 -11.42 2.28 4.69
N ALA A 48 -11.49 3.06 3.60
CA ALA A 48 -10.56 4.14 3.26
C ALA A 48 -9.08 3.71 3.17
N LEU A 49 -8.81 2.57 2.52
CA LEU A 49 -7.44 2.10 2.29
C LEU A 49 -6.64 3.12 1.47
N GLY A 50 -5.44 3.47 1.96
CA GLY A 50 -4.52 4.36 1.25
C GLY A 50 -5.00 5.80 1.15
N ASP A 51 -5.85 6.27 2.07
CA ASP A 51 -6.33 7.65 2.03
C ASP A 51 -5.16 8.65 2.03
N SER A 52 -5.14 9.56 1.06
CA SER A 52 -4.09 10.55 0.83
C SER A 52 -2.69 9.92 0.65
N ILE A 53 -2.62 8.76 0.00
CA ILE A 53 -1.37 8.05 -0.34
C ILE A 53 -0.52 8.83 -1.36
N TYR A 54 0.81 8.72 -1.24
CA TYR A 54 1.79 9.23 -2.22
C TYR A 54 2.45 8.08 -3.00
N GLU A 55 3.75 7.82 -2.84
CA GLU A 55 4.51 6.86 -3.66
C GLU A 55 4.57 5.45 -3.06
N ALA A 56 3.86 5.22 -1.95
CA ALA A 56 3.72 3.90 -1.36
C ALA A 56 2.96 2.93 -2.28
N ARG A 57 3.31 1.64 -2.18
CA ARG A 57 2.65 0.55 -2.92
C ARG A 57 1.92 -0.34 -1.93
N LEU A 58 0.64 -0.58 -2.17
CA LEU A 58 -0.17 -1.46 -1.34
C LEU A 58 -0.52 -2.70 -2.17
N PHE A 59 -0.40 -3.88 -1.57
CA PHE A 59 -0.75 -5.16 -2.18
C PHE A 59 -1.75 -5.85 -1.26
N VAL A 60 -2.95 -6.15 -1.75
CA VAL A 60 -4.00 -6.81 -0.96
C VAL A 60 -4.46 -8.05 -1.72
N ARG A 61 -4.41 -9.21 -1.07
CA ARG A 61 -4.89 -10.48 -1.63
C ARG A 61 -6.40 -10.64 -1.48
N GLY A 62 -6.94 -10.20 -0.33
CA GLY A 62 -8.36 -10.25 -0.05
C GLY A 62 -9.13 -9.07 -0.64
N LYS A 63 -10.30 -8.80 -0.06
CA LYS A 63 -11.18 -7.73 -0.50
C LYS A 63 -10.79 -6.40 0.16
N VAL A 64 -10.87 -5.32 -0.61
CA VAL A 64 -10.78 -3.95 -0.10
C VAL A 64 -12.19 -3.39 0.00
N LYS A 65 -12.60 -2.97 1.20
CA LYS A 65 -13.97 -2.48 1.42
C LYS A 65 -14.23 -1.13 0.74
N SER A 66 -13.29 -0.18 0.87
CA SER A 66 -13.33 1.10 0.16
C SER A 66 -11.93 1.71 0.08
N LEU A 67 -11.69 2.51 -0.95
CA LEU A 67 -10.46 3.26 -1.13
C LEU A 67 -10.58 4.66 -0.53
N GLY A 68 -9.47 5.17 -0.02
CA GLY A 68 -9.36 6.54 0.45
C GLY A 68 -9.12 7.53 -0.69
N ALA A 69 -9.03 8.83 -0.37
CA ALA A 69 -8.78 9.85 -1.37
C ALA A 69 -7.44 9.62 -2.09
N ASP A 70 -7.44 9.82 -3.40
CA ASP A 70 -6.27 9.64 -4.28
C ASP A 70 -5.71 8.21 -4.34
N CYS A 71 -6.36 7.22 -3.72
CA CYS A 71 -5.97 5.82 -3.84
C CYS A 71 -6.79 5.15 -4.94
N ILE A 72 -6.11 4.50 -5.89
CA ILE A 72 -6.77 3.71 -6.93
C ILE A 72 -6.10 2.34 -7.06
N GLU A 73 -6.84 1.39 -7.61
CA GLU A 73 -6.22 0.19 -8.17
C GLU A 73 -5.26 0.58 -9.28
N LYS A 74 -4.14 -0.13 -9.35
CA LYS A 74 -3.08 0.11 -10.31
C LYS A 74 -2.67 -1.19 -10.98
N GLU A 75 -2.27 -1.09 -12.24
CA GLU A 75 -1.74 -2.22 -13.00
C GLU A 75 -0.60 -2.93 -12.25
N MET A 76 -0.69 -4.27 -12.23
CA MET A 76 0.37 -5.13 -11.73
C MET A 76 1.35 -5.43 -12.87
N ARG A 77 2.59 -4.96 -12.72
CA ARG A 77 3.64 -5.03 -13.75
C ARG A 77 4.78 -5.94 -13.27
N PRO A 78 5.65 -6.47 -14.16
CA PRO A 78 6.69 -7.42 -13.77
C PRO A 78 7.56 -6.96 -12.60
N GLU A 79 7.92 -5.68 -12.52
CA GLU A 79 8.71 -5.15 -11.42
C GLU A 79 7.95 -5.12 -10.08
N HIS A 80 6.63 -4.96 -10.11
CA HIS A 80 5.80 -5.04 -8.91
C HIS A 80 5.67 -6.48 -8.42
N ILE A 81 5.58 -7.43 -9.36
CA ILE A 81 5.54 -8.86 -9.05
C ILE A 81 6.86 -9.27 -8.38
N ALA A 82 7.99 -8.84 -8.93
CA ALA A 82 9.31 -9.10 -8.34
C ALA A 82 9.44 -8.52 -6.92
N VAL A 83 8.98 -7.28 -6.71
CA VAL A 83 8.96 -6.67 -5.36
C VAL A 83 8.08 -7.46 -4.41
N LEU A 84 6.86 -7.84 -4.81
CA LEU A 84 5.95 -8.58 -3.96
C LEU A 84 6.51 -9.98 -3.63
N GLN A 85 7.11 -10.66 -4.61
CA GLN A 85 7.75 -11.95 -4.39
C GLN A 85 8.87 -11.86 -3.35
N ASP A 86 9.79 -10.88 -3.45
CA ASP A 86 10.85 -10.67 -2.46
C ASP A 86 10.27 -10.44 -1.05
N LEU A 87 9.20 -9.65 -0.94
CA LEU A 87 8.56 -9.38 0.35
C LEU A 87 7.93 -10.63 0.97
N LEU A 88 7.28 -11.48 0.16
CA LEU A 88 6.71 -12.74 0.61
C LEU A 88 7.80 -13.73 1.03
N ASP A 89 8.86 -13.85 0.24
CA ASP A 89 10.00 -14.74 0.52
C ASP A 89 10.69 -14.36 1.83
N ARG A 90 10.95 -13.06 2.03
CA ARG A 90 11.57 -12.54 3.27
C ARG A 90 10.66 -12.67 4.48
N ALA A 91 9.34 -12.70 4.29
CA ALA A 91 8.36 -12.98 5.33
C ALA A 91 8.14 -14.49 5.58
N GLY A 92 8.78 -15.37 4.80
CA GLY A 92 8.61 -16.82 4.92
C GLY A 92 7.22 -17.30 4.49
N ILE A 93 6.61 -16.61 3.53
CA ILE A 93 5.28 -16.94 2.98
C ILE A 93 5.50 -17.58 1.61
N ARG A 94 4.99 -18.80 1.41
CA ARG A 94 5.26 -19.61 0.20
C ARG A 94 4.01 -20.23 -0.43
N ASP A 95 2.88 -20.09 0.25
CA ASP A 95 1.59 -20.70 -0.09
C ASP A 95 0.66 -19.74 -0.85
N VAL A 96 1.14 -18.55 -1.20
CA VAL A 96 0.44 -17.56 -2.02
C VAL A 96 1.35 -17.07 -3.12
N ARG A 97 0.76 -16.65 -4.24
CA ARG A 97 1.51 -16.10 -5.37
C ARG A 97 1.23 -14.60 -5.54
N PRO A 98 2.19 -13.82 -6.06
CA PRO A 98 1.99 -12.40 -6.34
C PRO A 98 0.80 -12.08 -7.27
N ASP A 99 0.44 -12.98 -8.20
CA ASP A 99 -0.72 -12.82 -9.10
C ASP A 99 -2.08 -12.88 -8.38
N GLU A 100 -2.11 -13.31 -7.13
CA GLU A 100 -3.31 -13.32 -6.29
C GLU A 100 -3.59 -11.95 -5.63
N PHE A 101 -2.72 -10.96 -5.81
CA PHE A 101 -2.82 -9.65 -5.15
C PHE A 101 -3.22 -8.57 -6.14
N THR A 102 -4.13 -7.70 -5.68
CA THR A 102 -4.39 -6.42 -6.34
C THR A 102 -3.45 -5.36 -5.78
N ARG A 103 -2.90 -4.53 -6.68
CA ARG A 103 -2.05 -3.40 -6.30
C ARG A 103 -2.83 -2.10 -6.24
N TYR A 104 -2.56 -1.31 -5.21
CA TYR A 104 -3.10 0.04 -5.06
C TYR A 104 -1.97 1.06 -4.88
N GLY A 105 -2.25 2.31 -5.23
CA GLY A 105 -1.34 3.44 -5.07
C GLY A 105 -1.95 4.76 -5.52
N SER A 106 -1.18 5.85 -5.40
CA SER A 106 -1.67 7.20 -5.69
C SER A 106 -2.12 7.40 -7.14
N ALA A 107 -3.29 7.98 -7.34
CA ALA A 107 -3.76 8.51 -8.62
C ALA A 107 -2.98 9.77 -9.05
N ARG A 108 -2.17 10.34 -8.15
CA ARG A 108 -1.34 11.54 -8.31
C ARG A 108 -2.14 12.81 -8.53
N THR A 109 -3.38 12.85 -8.03
CA THR A 109 -4.27 14.01 -8.18
C THR A 109 -4.10 15.04 -7.07
N LEU A 110 -3.55 14.65 -5.92
CA LEU A 110 -3.32 15.55 -4.78
C LEU A 110 -1.94 16.23 -4.79
N TYR A 111 -1.19 16.08 -5.88
CA TYR A 111 0.12 16.71 -6.07
C TYR A 111 -0.09 18.16 -6.49
N ASN A 112 -0.42 19.03 -5.53
CA ASN A 112 -0.54 20.46 -5.76
C ASN A 112 0.87 21.09 -5.91
N PHE A 113 1.50 20.91 -7.06
CA PHE A 113 2.66 21.70 -7.45
C PHE A 113 2.18 23.05 -7.98
N ASN A 114 2.21 24.08 -7.14
CA ASN A 114 2.19 25.46 -7.62
C ASN A 114 3.57 25.77 -8.22
N ILE A 115 3.65 25.81 -9.55
CA ILE A 115 4.86 26.17 -10.31
C ILE A 115 5.16 27.69 -10.23
N ASP A 116 4.24 28.49 -9.67
CA ASP A 116 4.30 29.96 -9.71
C ASP A 116 5.40 30.62 -8.83
N ASN A 117 6.34 29.87 -8.25
CA ASN A 117 7.45 30.44 -7.47
C ASN A 117 8.85 30.06 -8.00
N ALA A 118 8.96 29.44 -9.17
CA ALA A 118 10.26 29.06 -9.74
C ALA A 118 11.06 30.25 -10.31
N ASP A 119 10.39 31.36 -10.66
CA ASP A 119 11.03 32.53 -11.30
C ASP A 119 11.34 33.68 -10.31
N ALA A 120 11.31 33.43 -8.99
CA ALA A 120 11.47 34.46 -7.97
C ALA A 120 12.83 34.46 -7.22
N TYR A 121 13.87 33.83 -7.78
CA TYR A 121 15.23 33.86 -7.20
C TYR A 121 16.32 34.18 -8.22
#